data_AF-A0A523W2K6-F1
#
_entry.id   AF-A0A523W2K6-F1
#
_cell.length_a   1.000
_cell.length_b   1.000
_cell.length_c   1.000
_cell.angle_alpha   90.00
_cell.angle_beta   90.00
_cell.angle_gamma   90.00
#
_symmetry.space_group_name_H-M   'P 1'
#
loop_
_entity.id
_entity.type
_entity.pdbx_description
1 polymer ?
#
loop_
_entity_poly.entity_id
_entity_poly.type
_entity_poly.pdbx_seq_one_letter_code
_entity_poly.pdbx_strand_id
1 'polypeptide(L)'
;KMGVITTPVSAAQEIADKLIEGGLKGILNFAPVRILVPEGVKLRNVDLSIELGALSYFLGNTGVSGEAKEVLGTRQQTEQTKKDRE
;
A
#
# COMPACT_ATOMS: atom_id res chain seq x y z
N LYS A 1 19.82 16.38 -4.87
CA LYS A 1 18.80 17.23 -4.21
C LYS A 1 17.43 16.71 -4.61
N MET A 2 16.47 16.71 -3.69
CA MET A 2 15.12 16.19 -3.91
C MET A 2 14.05 17.17 -3.41
N GLY A 3 12.87 17.13 -4.02
CA GLY A 3 11.72 17.95 -3.68
C GLY A 3 10.46 17.11 -3.55
N VAL A 4 9.45 17.66 -2.91
CA VAL A 4 8.18 16.97 -2.65
C VAL A 4 7.04 17.83 -3.16
N ILE A 5 6.12 17.21 -3.91
CA ILE A 5 4.91 17.85 -4.42
C ILE A 5 3.71 17.32 -3.65
N THR A 6 3.02 18.22 -2.95
CA THR A 6 1.80 17.96 -2.16
C THR A 6 0.67 18.92 -2.55
N THR A 7 0.68 19.37 -3.80
CA THR A 7 -0.29 20.35 -4.32
C THR A 7 -1.53 19.69 -4.93
N PRO A 8 -2.62 20.45 -5.17
CA PRO A 8 -3.71 19.99 -6.02
C PRO A 8 -3.24 19.61 -7.43
N VAL A 9 -4.06 18.82 -8.13
CA VAL A 9 -3.79 18.34 -9.49
C VAL A 9 -3.47 19.47 -10.46
N SER A 10 -4.21 20.59 -10.38
CA SER A 10 -4.08 21.72 -11.29
C SER A 10 -2.71 22.42 -11.24
N ALA A 11 -1.98 22.31 -10.13
CA ALA A 11 -0.69 22.98 -9.93
C ALA A 11 0.51 22.02 -10.02
N ALA A 12 0.28 20.70 -10.00
CA ALA A 12 1.34 19.72 -9.80
C ALA A 12 2.42 19.74 -10.88
N GLN A 13 2.04 19.90 -12.15
CA GLN A 13 3.00 19.96 -13.26
C GLN A 13 3.84 21.24 -13.21
N GLU A 14 3.21 22.41 -13.01
CA GLU A 14 3.90 23.70 -12.94
C GLU A 14 4.95 23.71 -11.80
N ILE A 15 4.62 23.13 -10.65
CA ILE A 15 5.58 23.01 -9.55
C ILE A 15 6.71 22.04 -9.91
N ALA A 16 6.44 20.92 -10.57
CA ALA A 16 7.49 20.01 -11.01
C ALA A 16 8.49 20.72 -11.94
N ASP A 17 7.98 21.50 -12.90
CA ASP A 17 8.79 22.25 -13.84
C ASP A 17 9.70 23.25 -13.11
N LYS A 18 9.15 24.01 -12.17
CA LYS A 18 9.91 24.95 -11.31
C LYS A 18 10.98 24.25 -10.47
N LEU A 19 10.69 23.07 -9.92
CA LEU A 19 11.68 22.30 -9.16
C LEU A 19 12.83 21.82 -10.07
N ILE A 20 12.51 21.41 -11.31
CA ILE A 20 13.50 20.98 -12.31
C ILE A 20 14.37 22.15 -12.75
N GLU A 21 13.78 23.33 -13.01
CA GLU A 21 14.51 24.57 -13.31
C GLU A 21 15.45 24.96 -12.16
N GLY A 22 15.03 24.74 -10.91
CA GLY A 22 15.86 24.89 -9.72
C GLY A 22 16.99 23.85 -9.58
N GLY A 23 17.13 22.94 -10.55
CA GLY A 23 18.19 21.93 -10.61
C GLY A 23 17.94 20.68 -9.78
N LEU A 24 16.70 20.43 -9.33
CA LEU A 24 16.37 19.17 -8.67
C LEU A 24 16.36 18.02 -9.67
N LYS A 25 16.86 16.87 -9.21
CA LYS A 25 16.93 15.62 -10.00
C LYS A 25 16.07 14.51 -9.41
N GLY A 26 15.43 14.76 -8.27
CA GLY A 26 14.54 13.82 -7.60
C GLY A 26 13.27 14.51 -7.13
N ILE A 27 12.11 13.92 -7.41
CA ILE A 27 10.80 14.44 -7.02
C ILE A 27 9.98 13.30 -6.43
N LEU A 28 9.47 13.50 -5.20
CA LEU A 28 8.39 12.69 -4.64
C LEU A 28 7.06 13.39 -4.93
N ASN A 29 6.13 12.70 -5.57
CA ASN A 29 4.84 13.21 -5.96
C ASN A 29 3.72 12.53 -5.16
N PHE A 30 3.05 13.32 -4.32
CA PHE A 30 1.82 12.92 -3.62
C PHE A 30 0.57 13.49 -4.28
N ALA A 31 0.70 14.33 -5.31
CA ALA A 31 -0.46 14.80 -6.06
C ALA A 31 -1.06 13.62 -6.86
N PRO A 32 -2.40 13.50 -6.94
CA PRO A 32 -3.06 12.37 -7.59
C PRO A 32 -3.11 12.58 -9.13
N VAL A 33 -1.96 12.86 -9.72
CA VAL A 33 -1.79 13.08 -11.16
C VAL A 33 -0.42 12.59 -11.60
N ARG A 34 -0.37 12.11 -12.85
CA ARG A 34 0.90 11.79 -13.50
C ARG A 34 1.60 13.08 -13.90
N ILE A 35 2.82 13.26 -13.42
CA ILE A 35 3.70 14.38 -13.78
C ILE A 35 4.66 13.90 -14.87
N LEU A 36 4.88 14.74 -15.88
CA LEU A 36 5.88 14.52 -16.92
C LEU A 36 7.20 15.16 -16.48
N VAL A 37 8.30 14.43 -16.64
CA VAL A 37 9.64 14.91 -16.31
C VAL A 37 10.61 14.53 -17.44
N PRO A 38 11.65 15.35 -17.71
CA PRO A 38 12.65 15.02 -18.71
C PRO A 38 13.55 13.87 -18.26
N GLU A 39 14.33 13.34 -19.20
CA GLU A 39 15.33 12.32 -18.91
C GLU A 39 16.34 12.80 -17.86
N GLY A 40 16.75 11.90 -16.96
CA GLY A 40 17.67 12.22 -15.87
C GLY A 40 17.02 12.83 -14.62
N VAL A 41 15.71 13.10 -14.62
CA VAL A 41 14.94 13.41 -13.40
C VAL A 41 14.23 12.15 -12.92
N LYS A 42 14.41 11.81 -11.64
CA LYS A 42 13.73 10.68 -10.99
C LYS A 42 12.44 11.17 -10.34
N LEU A 43 11.31 10.63 -10.78
CA LEU A 43 9.99 10.88 -10.21
C LEU A 43 9.49 9.63 -9.48
N ARG A 44 9.01 9.78 -8.25
CA ARG A 44 8.34 8.71 -7.50
C ARG A 44 6.96 9.18 -7.06
N ASN A 45 5.93 8.49 -7.54
CA ASN A 45 4.57 8.70 -7.04
C ASN A 45 4.38 7.93 -5.73
N VAL A 46 3.68 8.54 -4.78
CA VAL A 46 3.34 7.95 -3.49
C VAL A 46 1.83 7.98 -3.31
N ASP A 47 1.27 6.82 -3.00
CA ASP A 47 -0.12 6.67 -2.55
C ASP A 47 -0.11 6.14 -1.12
N LEU A 48 -0.51 6.99 -0.17
CA LEU A 48 -0.58 6.62 1.24
C LEU A 48 -1.89 5.92 1.60
N SER A 49 -2.89 5.94 0.72
CA SER A 49 -4.24 5.46 1.01
C SER A 49 -4.25 3.96 1.31
N ILE A 50 -3.41 3.19 0.60
CA ILE A 50 -3.26 1.74 0.80
C ILE A 50 -2.66 1.44 2.17
N GLU A 51 -1.57 2.12 2.51
CA GLU A 51 -0.87 1.92 3.79
C GLU A 51 -1.75 2.34 4.97
N LEU A 52 -2.44 3.47 4.85
CA LEU A 52 -3.40 3.94 5.85
C LEU A 52 -4.61 3.02 5.96
N GLY A 53 -5.11 2.48 4.83
CA GLY A 53 -6.19 1.50 4.82
C GLY A 53 -5.81 0.21 5.55
N ALA A 54 -4.60 -0.30 5.32
CA ALA A 54 -4.07 -1.46 6.04
C ALA A 54 -3.98 -1.18 7.55
N LEU A 55 -3.41 -0.03 7.93
CA LEU A 55 -3.33 0.38 9.34
C LEU A 55 -4.73 0.51 9.98
N SER A 56 -5.67 1.13 9.28
CA SER A 56 -7.06 1.29 9.73
C SER A 56 -7.76 -0.06 9.91
N TYR A 57 -7.50 -1.05 9.06
CA TYR A 57 -8.01 -2.41 9.23
C TYR A 57 -7.45 -3.03 10.51
N PHE A 58 -6.13 -3.01 10.70
CA PHE A 58 -5.51 -3.56 11.91
C PHE A 58 -6.03 -2.91 13.19
N LEU A 59 -6.17 -1.58 13.20
CA LEU A 59 -6.71 -0.84 14.34
C LEU A 59 -8.21 -1.04 14.54
N GLY A 60 -9.00 -1.15 13.47
CA GLY A 60 -10.44 -1.46 13.57
C GLY A 60 -10.70 -2.89 14.02
N ASN A 61 -9.77 -3.81 13.75
CA ASN A 61 -9.84 -5.21 14.17
C ASN A 61 -9.19 -5.48 15.54
N THR A 62 -8.80 -4.46 16.32
CA THR A 62 -8.33 -4.64 17.72
C THR A 62 -9.45 -5.08 18.68
N GLY A 63 -10.63 -5.42 18.15
CA GLY A 63 -11.73 -6.10 18.85
C GLY A 63 -11.77 -7.63 18.68
N VAL A 64 -10.73 -8.29 18.17
CA VAL A 64 -10.67 -9.77 18.19
C VAL A 64 -9.30 -10.25 18.67
N SER A 65 -9.16 -10.32 19.99
CA SER A 65 -8.28 -11.29 20.63
C SER A 65 -8.94 -12.67 20.53
N GLY A 66 -8.26 -13.62 19.91
CA GLY A 66 -8.65 -15.04 19.96
C GLY A 66 -9.15 -15.59 18.64
N GLU A 67 -8.23 -16.07 17.80
CA GLU A 67 -8.18 -17.47 17.34
C GLU A 67 -7.18 -17.56 16.20
N ALA A 68 -5.95 -17.94 16.57
CA ALA A 68 -4.99 -18.49 15.64
C ALA A 68 -5.56 -19.82 15.11
N LYS A 69 -6.36 -19.75 14.05
CA LYS A 69 -6.50 -20.72 12.95
C LYS A 69 -6.17 -22.20 13.27
N GLU A 70 -6.76 -22.77 14.32
CA GLU A 70 -6.66 -24.19 14.67
C GLU A 70 -7.80 -25.03 14.03
N VAL A 71 -8.51 -24.48 13.03
CA VAL A 71 -9.72 -25.11 12.45
C VAL A 71 -9.58 -25.43 10.96
N LEU A 72 -8.39 -25.83 10.50
CA LEU A 72 -8.20 -26.31 9.11
C LEU A 72 -7.42 -27.63 9.00
N GLY A 73 -7.40 -28.49 10.04
CA GLY A 73 -6.60 -29.72 9.98
C GLY A 73 -7.12 -31.00 10.65
N THR A 74 -8.19 -30.99 11.46
CA THR A 74 -8.42 -32.13 12.38
C THR A 74 -9.81 -32.80 12.32
N ARG A 75 -10.53 -32.70 11.19
CA ARG A 75 -11.86 -33.35 11.04
C ARG A 75 -11.99 -34.37 9.90
N GLN A 76 -11.00 -35.25 9.73
CA GLN A 76 -11.22 -36.50 8.95
C GLN A 76 -10.73 -37.80 9.64
N GLN A 77 -10.24 -37.76 10.88
CA GLN A 77 -10.03 -38.98 11.67
C GLN A 77 -11.13 -39.10 12.72
N THR A 78 -12.31 -39.61 12.35
CA THR A 78 -13.25 -40.22 13.33
C THR A 78 -14.35 -41.10 12.74
N GLU A 79 -14.55 -41.17 11.41
CA GLU A 79 -15.66 -41.97 10.85
C GLU A 79 -15.28 -43.31 10.17
N GLN A 80 -14.00 -43.66 9.99
CA GLN A 80 -13.62 -44.91 9.31
C GLN A 80 -13.17 -46.07 10.23
N THR A 81 -13.14 -45.91 11.56
CA THR A 81 -12.76 -46.99 12.49
C THR A 81 -13.95 -47.87 12.94
N LYS A 82 -15.12 -47.73 12.32
CA LYS A 82 -16.32 -48.55 12.63
C LYS A 82 -16.67 -49.61 11.58
N LYS A 83 -15.92 -49.73 10.47
CA LYS A 83 -16.21 -50.72 9.41
C LYS A 83 -15.36 -52.00 9.47
N ASP A 84 -14.58 -52.18 10.54
CA ASP A 84 -13.78 -53.41 10.76
C ASP A 84 -14.38 -54.32 11.86
N ARG A 85 -15.65 -54.11 12.23
CA ARG A 85 -16.38 -54.94 13.19
C ARG A 85 -17.82 -55.25 12.77
N GLU A 86 -18.03 -55.62 11.51
CA GLU A 86 -19.14 -56.48 11.07
C GLU A 86 -18.66 -57.41 9.96
#